data_AF-A0A9Q1H884-F1
#
_entry.id   AF-A0A9Q1H884-F1
#
_cell.length_a   1.000
_cell.length_b   1.000
_cell.length_c   1.000
_cell.angle_alpha   90.00
_cell.angle_beta   90.00
_cell.angle_gamma   90.00
#
_symmetry.space_group_name_H-M   'P 1'
#
loop_
_entity.id
_entity.type
_entity.pdbx_description
1 polymer ?
#
loop_
_entity_poly.entity_id
_entity_poly.type
_entity_poly.pdbx_seq_one_letter_code
_entity_poly.pdbx_strand_id
1 'polypeptide(L)'
;MASKLKKALRNEQAEEFEEHFTEWFSRLIPYRDVVINEDLKGIIAEYVDDDVWHELGRRIGVSKNKRREIETQKGTIHEKTYELLGIWHENSGSEATIGFLVDALVKVDPEDLGHILEKTLMNLQDGNNEYENSRYTLQENTTQQIHKEHEIGELLDKLSPFRNVVINDELRAAVAECVEDDVFHDLGEKMKIPRIKLRDIERQKGTISEKTYHLLGIWHEKFDSDANVGFLLDALVKVNPVDLKLILEDVLRKLSFSDAREQRQLEEIPDKESAVSKTKKEHGVGQLLDNLFPFREVVINDELRAAVAECVEDEVFHNLGEQMKIPRIKLRDIERQKGTISEKTFQLLGIWHEKFDSDANVGFLLDALVEVNPVDLRLILEDVLRKLSFSDARERGQSEEISDKESTVSKENKKPYHERVQRYMNSLRSKPDVEINNEVRHIVSQYIDSDVWHKLGRILEISKNMREKIEANREDICMKVYDLLGQWHQTQGSDATIHALLNALEEVNPEDLHLILRDLSKALDRTD
;
A
#
# COMPACT_ATOMS: atom_id res chain seq x y z
N MET A 1 -28.63 -6.04 5.10
CA MET A 1 -29.28 -4.98 5.89
C MET A 1 -30.80 -5.04 5.71
N ALA A 2 -31.27 -5.04 4.45
CA ALA A 2 -32.69 -5.25 4.06
C ALA A 2 -33.43 -6.38 4.81
N SER A 3 -32.85 -7.59 4.89
CA SER A 3 -33.49 -8.72 5.59
C SER A 3 -33.70 -8.52 7.11
N LYS A 4 -32.94 -7.63 7.77
CA LYS A 4 -33.11 -7.31 9.20
C LYS A 4 -34.16 -6.23 9.41
N LEU A 5 -34.27 -5.28 8.47
CA LEU A 5 -35.29 -4.24 8.40
C LEU A 5 -36.69 -4.82 8.19
N LYS A 6 -36.80 -5.84 7.32
CA LYS A 6 -38.05 -6.58 7.05
C LYS A 6 -38.65 -7.28 8.28
N LYS A 7 -37.84 -7.50 9.32
CA LYS A 7 -38.28 -8.14 10.58
C LYS A 7 -38.82 -7.12 11.60
N ALA A 8 -38.55 -5.82 11.40
CA ALA A 8 -38.94 -4.74 12.31
C ALA A 8 -40.24 -4.03 11.88
N LEU A 9 -40.52 -3.95 10.58
CA LEU A 9 -41.70 -3.28 10.02
C LEU A 9 -42.88 -4.25 9.82
N ARG A 10 -44.12 -3.78 10.05
CA ARG A 10 -45.34 -4.58 9.77
C ARG A 10 -45.47 -4.79 8.25
N ASN A 11 -45.83 -6.02 7.85
CA ASN A 11 -45.65 -6.55 6.49
C ASN A 11 -46.04 -5.66 5.30
N GLU A 12 -47.09 -4.83 5.39
CA GLU A 12 -47.51 -3.97 4.26
C GLU A 12 -46.72 -2.65 4.14
N GLN A 13 -46.28 -2.06 5.26
CA GLN A 13 -45.42 -0.86 5.23
C GLN A 13 -43.95 -1.21 4.97
N ALA A 14 -43.58 -2.48 5.12
CA ALA A 14 -42.21 -2.95 4.94
C ALA A 14 -41.77 -2.94 3.47
N GLU A 15 -42.67 -3.22 2.52
CA GLU A 15 -42.34 -3.28 1.09
C GLU A 15 -42.17 -1.90 0.47
N GLU A 16 -43.10 -0.97 0.76
CA GLU A 16 -43.01 0.43 0.31
C GLU A 16 -41.79 1.13 0.93
N PHE A 17 -41.51 0.88 2.21
CA PHE A 17 -40.29 1.35 2.85
C PHE A 17 -39.02 0.74 2.22
N GLU A 18 -39.01 -0.56 1.89
CA GLU A 18 -37.85 -1.24 1.31
C GLU A 18 -37.51 -0.71 -0.10
N GLU A 19 -38.53 -0.40 -0.92
CA GLU A 19 -38.35 0.19 -2.24
C GLU A 19 -37.77 1.61 -2.17
N HIS A 20 -38.40 2.50 -1.37
CA HIS A 20 -37.88 3.85 -1.15
C HIS A 20 -36.50 3.83 -0.50
N PHE A 21 -36.28 3.02 0.53
CA PHE A 21 -34.98 2.92 1.20
C PHE A 21 -33.87 2.48 0.25
N THR A 22 -34.14 1.56 -0.68
CA THR A 22 -33.15 1.05 -1.65
C THR A 22 -32.80 2.12 -2.69
N GLU A 23 -33.79 2.85 -3.19
CA GLU A 23 -33.57 3.99 -4.08
C GLU A 23 -32.68 5.04 -3.42
N TRP A 24 -32.95 5.35 -2.16
CA TRP A 24 -32.23 6.36 -1.41
C TRP A 24 -30.81 5.96 -1.06
N PHE A 25 -30.61 4.72 -0.64
CA PHE A 25 -29.26 4.18 -0.44
C PHE A 25 -28.45 4.26 -1.72
N SER A 26 -29.06 3.96 -2.86
CA SER A 26 -28.40 4.05 -4.18
C SER A 26 -27.96 5.48 -4.50
N ARG A 27 -28.75 6.50 -4.12
CA ARG A 27 -28.39 7.92 -4.27
C ARG A 27 -27.29 8.38 -3.31
N LEU A 28 -27.11 7.69 -2.17
CA LEU A 28 -26.08 7.97 -1.18
C LEU A 28 -24.73 7.28 -1.48
N ILE A 29 -24.71 6.26 -2.35
CA ILE A 29 -23.47 5.54 -2.72
C ILE A 29 -22.32 6.49 -3.11
N PRO A 30 -22.52 7.53 -3.95
CA PRO A 30 -21.44 8.44 -4.33
C PRO A 30 -20.87 9.26 -3.17
N TYR A 31 -21.62 9.39 -2.07
CA TYR A 31 -21.27 10.20 -0.91
C TYR A 31 -20.80 9.34 0.28
N ARG A 32 -20.73 8.02 0.12
CA ARG A 32 -20.48 7.08 1.22
C ARG A 32 -19.19 7.39 1.98
N ASP A 33 -18.13 7.74 1.26
CA ASP A 33 -16.79 7.95 1.82
C ASP A 33 -16.52 9.44 2.14
N VAL A 34 -17.54 10.29 2.04
CA VAL A 34 -17.43 11.72 2.33
C VAL A 34 -17.43 11.92 3.84
N VAL A 35 -16.43 12.64 4.35
CA VAL A 35 -16.34 13.01 5.76
C VAL A 35 -17.43 14.02 6.10
N ILE A 36 -18.13 13.83 7.22
CA ILE A 36 -19.19 14.73 7.66
C ILE A 36 -18.63 16.12 8.01
N ASN A 37 -19.21 17.18 7.46
CA ASN A 37 -18.83 18.56 7.74
C ASN A 37 -19.79 19.23 8.76
N GLU A 38 -19.52 20.49 9.14
CA GLU A 38 -20.32 21.24 10.11
C GLU A 38 -21.80 21.39 9.69
N ASP A 39 -22.06 21.62 8.40
CA ASP A 39 -23.43 21.77 7.90
C ASP A 39 -24.23 20.47 8.04
N LEU A 40 -23.61 19.35 7.68
CA LEU A 40 -24.21 18.02 7.83
C LEU A 40 -24.46 17.67 9.30
N LYS A 41 -23.55 18.04 10.21
CA LYS A 41 -23.76 17.90 11.66
C LYS A 41 -25.01 18.66 12.11
N GLY A 42 -25.17 19.91 11.65
CA GLY A 42 -26.33 20.75 11.92
C GLY A 42 -27.63 20.09 11.47
N ILE A 43 -27.69 19.66 10.20
CA ILE A 43 -28.88 19.02 9.62
C ILE A 43 -29.26 17.78 10.43
N ILE A 44 -28.31 16.88 10.69
CA ILE A 44 -28.59 15.63 11.40
C ILE A 44 -29.06 15.90 12.83
N ALA A 45 -28.45 16.89 13.50
CA ALA A 45 -28.84 17.28 14.84
C ALA A 45 -30.29 17.80 14.96
N GLU A 46 -30.91 18.28 13.87
CA GLU A 46 -32.32 18.70 13.90
C GLU A 46 -33.32 17.55 14.03
N TYR A 47 -32.92 16.34 13.63
CA TYR A 47 -33.82 15.18 13.55
C TYR A 47 -33.53 14.09 14.58
N VAL A 48 -32.44 14.23 15.34
CA VAL A 48 -32.14 13.29 16.42
C VAL A 48 -32.88 13.74 17.67
N ASP A 49 -33.81 12.91 18.12
CA ASP A 49 -34.48 13.07 19.41
C ASP A 49 -33.68 12.45 20.57
N ASP A 50 -34.21 12.57 21.79
CA ASP A 50 -33.53 12.15 23.01
C ASP A 50 -33.33 10.62 23.07
N ASP A 51 -34.27 9.86 22.51
CA ASP A 51 -34.23 8.40 22.49
C ASP A 51 -33.19 7.88 21.48
N VAL A 52 -33.11 8.51 20.31
CA VAL A 52 -32.15 8.19 19.25
C VAL A 52 -30.73 8.59 19.66
N TRP A 53 -30.56 9.73 20.33
CA TRP A 53 -29.25 10.31 20.64
C TRP A 53 -28.32 9.36 21.41
N HIS A 54 -28.86 8.69 22.44
CA HIS A 54 -28.08 7.79 23.27
C HIS A 54 -27.54 6.59 22.51
N GLU A 55 -28.35 6.00 21.64
CA GLU A 55 -27.95 4.83 20.85
C GLU A 55 -27.06 5.25 19.68
N LEU A 56 -27.34 6.39 19.04
CA LEU A 56 -26.48 6.96 18.00
C LEU A 56 -25.05 7.14 18.51
N GLY A 57 -24.90 7.82 19.65
CA GLY A 57 -23.59 8.05 20.27
C GLY A 57 -22.86 6.77 20.64
N ARG A 58 -23.58 5.68 20.95
CA ARG A 58 -22.98 4.36 21.18
C ARG A 58 -22.47 3.74 19.87
N ARG A 59 -23.25 3.86 18.79
CA ARG A 59 -22.96 3.26 17.49
C ARG A 59 -21.79 3.94 16.77
N ILE A 60 -21.66 5.25 16.93
CA ILE A 60 -20.53 6.03 16.43
C ILE A 60 -19.31 6.01 17.35
N GLY A 61 -19.30 5.14 18.36
CA GLY A 61 -18.11 4.89 19.18
C GLY A 61 -17.79 5.96 20.22
N VAL A 62 -18.67 6.95 20.45
CA VAL A 62 -18.43 7.95 21.51
C VAL A 62 -18.55 7.29 22.88
N SER A 63 -17.48 7.43 23.67
CA SER A 63 -17.37 6.80 24.98
C SER A 63 -18.54 7.18 25.89
N LYS A 64 -18.94 6.25 26.78
CA LYS A 64 -20.03 6.47 27.74
C LYS A 64 -19.78 7.70 28.63
N ASN A 65 -18.53 7.99 28.96
CA ASN A 65 -18.15 9.13 29.79
C ASN A 65 -18.38 10.45 29.06
N LYS A 66 -17.95 10.54 27.79
CA LYS A 66 -18.19 11.73 26.95
C LYS A 66 -19.67 11.97 26.69
N ARG A 67 -20.46 10.90 26.46
CA ARG A 67 -21.91 11.04 26.35
C ARG A 67 -22.54 11.59 27.62
N ARG A 68 -22.17 11.07 28.80
CA ARG A 68 -22.68 11.62 30.07
C ARG A 68 -22.27 13.07 30.30
N GLU A 69 -21.05 13.43 29.90
CA GLU A 69 -20.57 14.81 29.96
C GLU A 69 -21.49 15.73 29.15
N ILE A 70 -21.71 15.44 27.85
CA ILE A 70 -22.62 16.19 26.98
C ILE A 70 -24.06 16.21 27.55
N GLU A 71 -24.56 15.07 28.03
CA GLU A 71 -25.91 14.93 28.58
C GLU A 71 -26.14 15.88 29.76
N THR A 72 -25.13 16.07 30.62
CA THR A 72 -25.19 16.98 31.77
C THR A 72 -25.07 18.47 31.41
N GLN A 73 -24.63 18.79 30.19
CA GLN A 73 -24.59 20.18 29.74
C GLN A 73 -25.99 20.73 29.56
N LYS A 74 -26.13 22.05 29.79
CA LYS A 74 -27.37 22.76 29.49
C LYS A 74 -27.44 22.97 27.98
N GLY A 75 -28.50 22.49 27.35
CA GLY A 75 -28.72 22.66 25.92
C GLY A 75 -29.90 21.84 25.44
N THR A 76 -30.35 22.16 24.23
CA THR A 76 -31.33 21.38 23.47
C THR A 76 -30.71 20.07 22.99
N ILE A 77 -31.53 19.08 22.62
CA ILE A 77 -31.04 17.82 22.04
C ILE A 77 -30.26 18.06 20.74
N HIS A 78 -30.64 19.10 20.00
CA HIS A 78 -29.92 19.54 18.80
C HIS A 78 -28.47 19.94 19.12
N GLU A 79 -28.27 20.86 20.08
CA GLU A 79 -26.92 21.28 20.49
C GLU A 79 -26.08 20.10 21.01
N LYS A 80 -26.71 19.20 21.79
CA LYS A 80 -26.05 17.98 22.30
C LYS A 80 -25.72 16.99 21.19
N THR A 81 -26.55 16.86 20.16
CA THR A 81 -26.28 16.00 19.00
C THR A 81 -25.16 16.58 18.17
N TYR A 82 -25.15 17.89 17.95
CA TYR A 82 -24.09 18.58 17.24
C TYR A 82 -22.73 18.34 17.91
N GLU A 83 -22.66 18.54 19.23
CA GLU A 83 -21.45 18.28 20.01
C GLU A 83 -21.04 16.80 19.97
N LEU A 84 -22.00 15.87 20.07
CA LEU A 84 -21.75 14.43 19.95
C LEU A 84 -21.09 14.07 18.61
N LEU A 85 -21.60 14.62 17.51
CA LEU A 85 -21.03 14.41 16.16
C LEU A 85 -19.68 15.12 15.99
N GLY A 86 -19.47 16.26 16.65
CA GLY A 86 -18.18 16.94 16.74
C GLY A 86 -17.11 16.05 17.39
N ILE A 87 -17.40 15.51 18.58
CA ILE A 87 -16.51 14.60 19.29
C ILE A 87 -16.25 13.32 18.48
N TRP A 88 -17.27 12.78 17.80
CA TRP A 88 -17.08 11.63 16.91
C TRP A 88 -16.12 11.97 15.76
N HIS A 89 -16.35 13.09 15.07
CA HIS A 89 -15.51 13.55 13.97
C HIS A 89 -14.06 13.77 14.42
N GLU A 90 -13.83 14.39 15.58
CA GLU A 90 -12.49 14.58 16.15
C GLU A 90 -11.78 13.26 16.47
N ASN A 91 -12.49 12.26 17.01
CA ASN A 91 -11.89 10.97 17.38
C ASN A 91 -11.66 10.04 16.18
N SER A 92 -12.51 10.12 15.16
CA SER A 92 -12.48 9.23 13.99
C SER A 92 -11.76 9.83 12.78
N GLY A 93 -11.55 11.14 12.74
CA GLY A 93 -10.87 11.81 11.63
C GLY A 93 -11.53 11.50 10.29
N SER A 94 -10.76 10.98 9.32
CA SER A 94 -11.25 10.61 7.99
C SER A 94 -12.23 9.43 7.99
N GLU A 95 -12.34 8.67 9.09
CA GLU A 95 -13.32 7.58 9.21
C GLU A 95 -14.73 8.09 9.56
N ALA A 96 -14.89 9.37 9.91
CA ALA A 96 -16.18 9.98 10.23
C ALA A 96 -17.00 10.27 8.96
N THR A 97 -17.33 9.21 8.23
CA THR A 97 -17.96 9.29 6.89
C THR A 97 -19.48 9.25 6.96
N ILE A 98 -20.14 9.82 5.95
CA ILE A 98 -21.59 9.75 5.77
C ILE A 98 -22.05 8.29 5.77
N GLY A 99 -21.35 7.41 5.06
CA GLY A 99 -21.69 5.99 5.00
C GLY A 99 -21.74 5.33 6.38
N PHE A 100 -20.76 5.62 7.23
CA PHE A 100 -20.74 5.12 8.60
C PHE A 100 -21.89 5.69 9.44
N LEU A 101 -22.16 6.99 9.31
CA LEU A 101 -23.23 7.65 10.05
C LEU A 101 -24.62 7.14 9.65
N VAL A 102 -24.86 6.95 8.35
CA VAL A 102 -26.10 6.35 7.85
C VAL A 102 -26.27 4.93 8.40
N ASP A 103 -25.20 4.12 8.36
CA ASP A 103 -25.19 2.78 8.94
C ASP A 103 -25.48 2.77 10.45
N ALA A 104 -25.08 3.82 11.16
CA ALA A 104 -25.40 3.99 12.57
C ALA A 104 -26.88 4.33 12.75
N LEU A 105 -27.38 5.36 12.05
CA LEU A 105 -28.75 5.84 12.15
C LEU A 105 -29.79 4.78 11.76
N VAL A 106 -29.55 4.02 10.68
CA VAL A 106 -30.42 2.89 10.24
C VAL A 106 -30.67 1.88 11.37
N LYS A 107 -29.68 1.71 12.26
CA LYS A 107 -29.75 0.74 13.36
C LYS A 107 -30.40 1.31 14.61
N VAL A 108 -30.57 2.63 14.70
CA VAL A 108 -31.21 3.30 15.82
C VAL A 108 -32.70 3.44 15.55
N ASP A 109 -33.05 4.11 14.46
CA ASP A 109 -34.43 4.34 14.08
C ASP A 109 -34.56 4.37 12.54
N PRO A 110 -35.14 3.33 11.93
CA PRO A 110 -35.34 3.30 10.49
C PRO A 110 -36.50 4.20 10.02
N GLU A 111 -37.48 4.53 10.88
CA GLU A 111 -38.71 5.23 10.46
C GLU A 111 -38.42 6.70 10.14
N ASP A 112 -37.64 7.39 10.98
CA ASP A 112 -37.28 8.80 10.79
C ASP A 112 -36.08 9.01 9.86
N LEU A 113 -35.35 7.94 9.55
CA LEU A 113 -34.16 7.96 8.68
C LEU A 113 -34.47 8.50 7.28
N GLY A 114 -35.66 8.18 6.75
CA GLY A 114 -36.11 8.70 5.46
C GLY A 114 -36.05 10.23 5.44
N HIS A 115 -36.63 10.92 6.41
CA HIS A 115 -36.61 12.39 6.38
C HIS A 115 -35.20 12.98 6.55
N ILE A 116 -34.35 12.33 7.36
CA ILE A 116 -32.96 12.76 7.57
C ILE A 116 -32.16 12.67 6.28
N LEU A 117 -32.24 11.53 5.59
CA LEU A 117 -31.46 11.28 4.39
C LEU A 117 -31.88 12.20 3.24
N GLU A 118 -33.12 12.69 3.21
CA GLU A 118 -33.66 13.44 2.07
C GLU A 118 -33.05 14.81 2.08
N LYS A 119 -33.11 15.43 3.26
CA LYS A 119 -32.55 16.75 3.49
C LYS A 119 -31.04 16.72 3.43
N THR A 120 -30.42 15.63 3.87
CA THR A 120 -28.98 15.42 3.70
C THR A 120 -28.63 15.37 2.21
N LEU A 121 -29.36 14.58 1.41
CA LEU A 121 -29.16 14.48 -0.04
C LEU A 121 -29.47 15.79 -0.79
N MET A 122 -30.54 16.50 -0.41
CA MET A 122 -30.89 17.79 -1.01
C MET A 122 -29.80 18.83 -0.75
N ASN A 123 -29.28 18.92 0.48
CA ASN A 123 -28.18 19.83 0.78
C ASN A 123 -26.86 19.44 0.08
N LEU A 124 -26.57 18.14 -0.04
CA LEU A 124 -25.43 17.65 -0.82
C LEU A 124 -25.58 17.94 -2.33
N GLN A 125 -26.81 17.98 -2.85
CA GLN A 125 -27.10 18.27 -4.26
C GLN A 125 -27.12 19.78 -4.54
N ASP A 126 -27.68 20.58 -3.63
CA ASP A 126 -27.77 22.04 -3.75
C ASP A 126 -26.41 22.72 -3.50
N GLY A 127 -25.56 22.11 -2.66
CA GLY A 127 -24.18 22.53 -2.42
C GLY A 127 -23.20 22.22 -3.56
N ASN A 128 -23.62 21.65 -4.69
CA ASN A 128 -22.72 21.15 -5.76
C ASN A 128 -21.75 22.19 -6.36
N ASN A 129 -21.96 23.50 -6.17
CA ASN A 129 -20.98 24.52 -6.59
C ASN A 129 -19.84 24.75 -5.57
N GLU A 130 -20.07 24.53 -4.27
CA GLU A 130 -19.01 24.57 -3.23
C GLU A 130 -18.41 23.18 -2.97
N TYR A 131 -19.19 22.13 -3.20
CA TYR A 131 -18.76 20.74 -3.06
C TYR A 131 -17.72 20.31 -4.11
N GLU A 132 -17.78 20.82 -5.36
CA GLU A 132 -16.67 20.64 -6.29
C GLU A 132 -15.38 21.28 -5.74
N ASN A 133 -15.47 22.47 -5.14
CA ASN A 133 -14.32 23.10 -4.47
C ASN A 133 -13.82 22.31 -3.26
N SER A 134 -14.71 21.74 -2.43
CA SER A 134 -14.32 20.84 -1.33
C SER A 134 -13.72 19.52 -1.82
N ARG A 135 -14.14 19.03 -3.00
CA ARG A 135 -13.53 17.86 -3.65
C ARG A 135 -12.15 18.19 -4.18
N TYR A 136 -11.93 19.39 -4.74
CA TYR A 136 -10.59 19.86 -5.11
C TYR A 136 -9.70 20.03 -3.89
N THR A 137 -10.17 20.61 -2.79
CA THR A 137 -9.36 20.74 -1.57
C THR A 137 -9.13 19.41 -0.86
N LEU A 138 -10.08 18.48 -0.88
CA LEU A 138 -9.88 17.12 -0.35
C LEU A 138 -8.92 16.31 -1.22
N GLN A 139 -9.02 16.42 -2.54
CA GLN A 139 -8.08 15.80 -3.47
C GLN A 139 -6.69 16.44 -3.35
N GLU A 140 -6.61 17.75 -3.16
CA GLU A 140 -5.36 18.47 -2.92
C GLU A 140 -4.75 18.06 -1.57
N ASN A 141 -5.54 17.97 -0.50
CA ASN A 141 -5.08 17.46 0.80
C ASN A 141 -4.64 16.00 0.73
N THR A 142 -5.36 15.16 0.00
CA THR A 142 -4.99 13.75 -0.21
C THR A 142 -3.70 13.64 -1.03
N THR A 143 -3.56 14.46 -2.07
CA THR A 143 -2.34 14.50 -2.89
C THR A 143 -1.16 15.03 -2.09
N GLN A 144 -1.36 16.06 -1.27
CA GLN A 144 -0.34 16.57 -0.34
C GLN A 144 0.04 15.53 0.71
N GLN A 145 -0.93 14.77 1.24
CA GLN A 145 -0.67 13.70 2.19
C GLN A 145 0.12 12.54 1.55
N ILE A 146 -0.27 12.09 0.35
CA ILE A 146 0.45 11.08 -0.43
C ILE A 146 1.87 11.57 -0.73
N HIS A 147 2.03 12.84 -1.10
CA HIS A 147 3.34 13.43 -1.34
C HIS A 147 4.21 13.43 -0.08
N LYS A 148 3.66 13.83 1.07
CA LYS A 148 4.37 13.75 2.37
C LYS A 148 4.76 12.33 2.73
N GLU A 149 3.88 11.35 2.53
CA GLU A 149 4.15 9.94 2.80
C GLU A 149 5.24 9.40 1.87
N HIS A 150 5.23 9.79 0.59
CA HIS A 150 6.29 9.46 -0.37
C HIS A 150 7.64 10.07 0.04
N GLU A 151 7.68 11.34 0.42
CA GLU A 151 8.90 12.00 0.90
C GLU A 151 9.46 11.34 2.17
N ILE A 152 8.59 10.95 3.11
CA ILE A 152 8.98 10.17 4.30
C ILE A 152 9.55 8.82 3.88
N GLY A 153 8.92 8.12 2.92
CA GLY A 153 9.42 6.87 2.34
C GLY A 153 10.83 7.00 1.79
N GLU A 154 11.08 8.02 0.95
CA GLU A 154 12.43 8.27 0.42
C GLU A 154 13.47 8.55 1.50
N LEU A 155 13.10 9.26 2.57
CA LEU A 155 14.00 9.54 3.69
C LEU A 155 14.30 8.25 4.49
N LEU A 156 13.29 7.41 4.69
CA LEU A 156 13.46 6.11 5.35
C LEU A 156 14.38 5.18 4.53
N ASP A 157 14.25 5.18 3.20
CA ASP A 157 15.14 4.42 2.31
C ASP A 157 16.58 4.90 2.42
N LYS A 158 16.80 6.23 2.45
CA LYS A 158 18.14 6.82 2.68
C LYS A 158 18.70 6.49 4.06
N LEU A 159 17.84 6.27 5.05
CA LEU A 159 18.23 5.88 6.41
C LEU A 159 18.42 4.37 6.58
N SER A 160 18.00 3.55 5.62
CA SER A 160 18.08 2.09 5.65
C SER A 160 19.48 1.56 6.01
N PRO A 161 20.59 2.08 5.44
CA PRO A 161 21.94 1.62 5.78
C PRO A 161 22.32 1.83 7.25
N PHE A 162 21.69 2.79 7.93
CA PHE A 162 21.99 3.17 9.30
C PHE A 162 21.10 2.48 10.33
N ARG A 163 20.14 1.63 9.93
CA ARG A 163 19.16 1.04 10.86
C ARG A 163 19.79 0.27 12.02
N ASN A 164 20.95 -0.33 11.82
CA ASN A 164 21.65 -1.10 12.85
C ASN A 164 22.63 -0.25 13.70
N VAL A 165 22.77 1.05 13.43
CA VAL A 165 23.64 1.94 14.21
C VAL A 165 23.01 2.19 15.57
N VAL A 166 23.76 1.94 16.65
CA VAL A 166 23.33 2.23 18.02
C VAL A 166 23.25 3.75 18.21
N ILE A 167 22.16 4.22 18.81
CA ILE A 167 21.88 5.65 18.95
C ILE A 167 22.81 6.27 20.00
N ASN A 168 23.69 7.17 19.55
CA ASN A 168 24.61 7.90 20.42
C ASN A 168 23.96 9.17 21.04
N ASP A 169 24.71 9.89 21.90
CA ASP A 169 24.24 11.11 22.55
C ASP A 169 23.85 12.22 21.56
N GLU A 170 24.58 12.36 20.45
CA GLU A 170 24.32 13.39 19.44
C GLU A 170 22.98 13.15 18.73
N LEU A 171 22.66 11.89 18.39
CA LEU A 171 21.39 11.51 17.80
C LEU A 171 20.24 11.63 18.81
N ARG A 172 20.47 11.31 20.09
CA ARG A 172 19.46 11.55 21.13
C ARG A 172 19.11 13.01 21.26
N ALA A 173 20.11 13.90 21.27
CA ALA A 173 19.89 15.34 21.32
C ALA A 173 19.12 15.83 20.09
N ALA A 174 19.47 15.35 18.89
CA ALA A 174 18.78 15.67 17.64
C ALA A 174 17.28 15.37 17.70
N VAL A 175 16.93 14.14 18.05
CA VAL A 175 15.53 13.72 18.09
C VAL A 175 14.79 14.42 19.22
N ALA A 176 15.46 14.66 20.35
CA ALA A 176 14.88 15.39 21.46
C ALA A 176 14.50 16.84 21.11
N GLU A 177 15.28 17.54 20.29
CA GLU A 177 14.98 18.92 19.86
C GLU A 177 13.74 19.01 18.97
N CYS A 178 13.34 17.93 18.31
CA CYS A 178 12.24 17.93 17.34
C CYS A 178 10.94 17.26 17.84
N VAL A 179 10.92 16.72 19.06
CA VAL A 179 9.72 16.10 19.63
C VAL A 179 8.91 17.13 20.39
N GLU A 180 7.67 17.32 19.97
CA GLU A 180 6.68 18.19 20.60
C GLU A 180 6.00 17.51 21.81
N ASP A 181 5.23 18.29 22.59
CA ASP A 181 4.66 17.86 23.87
C ASP A 181 3.58 16.77 23.71
N ASP A 182 2.80 16.85 22.64
CA ASP A 182 1.78 15.86 22.27
C ASP A 182 2.39 14.53 21.79
N VAL A 183 3.53 14.59 21.11
CA VAL A 183 4.28 13.42 20.58
C VAL A 183 4.99 12.64 21.69
N PHE A 184 5.40 13.30 22.78
CA PHE A 184 6.25 12.73 23.82
C PHE A 184 5.68 11.45 24.47
N HIS A 185 4.40 11.47 24.85
CA HIS A 185 3.76 10.32 25.51
C HIS A 185 3.62 9.14 24.56
N ASP A 186 3.17 9.40 23.34
CA ASP A 186 2.99 8.37 22.33
C ASP A 186 4.32 7.73 21.95
N LEU A 187 5.38 8.53 21.80
CA LEU A 187 6.73 8.03 21.56
C LEU A 187 7.19 7.11 22.70
N GLY A 188 7.00 7.55 23.95
CA GLY A 188 7.30 6.74 25.13
C GLY A 188 6.57 5.39 25.15
N GLU A 189 5.29 5.39 24.77
CA GLU A 189 4.48 4.16 24.68
C GLU A 189 4.96 3.24 23.55
N LYS A 190 5.24 3.77 22.34
CA LYS A 190 5.75 2.98 21.20
C LYS A 190 7.11 2.38 21.49
N MET A 191 7.96 3.10 22.24
CA MET A 191 9.26 2.64 22.73
C MET A 191 9.16 1.66 23.92
N LYS A 192 7.93 1.29 24.33
CA LYS A 192 7.64 0.35 25.43
C LYS A 192 8.22 0.82 26.77
N ILE A 193 8.26 2.12 27.03
CA ILE A 193 8.65 2.67 28.33
C ILE A 193 7.46 2.57 29.30
N PRO A 194 7.63 2.02 30.52
CA PRO A 194 6.53 1.91 31.46
C PRO A 194 5.89 3.28 31.77
N ARG A 195 4.55 3.36 31.75
CA ARG A 195 3.79 4.60 32.06
C ARG A 195 4.17 5.27 33.38
N ILE A 196 4.67 4.53 34.36
CA ILE A 196 5.16 5.09 35.63
C ILE A 196 6.40 5.95 35.37
N LYS A 197 7.35 5.44 34.57
CA LYS A 197 8.57 6.17 34.19
C LYS A 197 8.24 7.39 33.35
N LEU A 198 7.29 7.30 32.40
CA LEU A 198 6.84 8.45 31.61
C LEU A 198 6.31 9.58 32.51
N ARG A 199 5.43 9.25 33.47
CA ARG A 199 4.93 10.23 34.45
C ARG A 199 6.03 10.80 35.35
N ASP A 200 7.04 10.01 35.68
CA ASP A 200 8.17 10.50 36.47
C ASP A 200 9.01 11.50 35.67
N ILE A 201 9.27 11.25 34.38
CA ILE A 201 9.96 12.18 33.46
C ILE A 201 9.13 13.46 33.26
N GLU A 202 7.82 13.31 33.03
CA GLU A 202 6.91 14.43 32.81
C GLU A 202 6.87 15.41 34.00
N ARG A 203 6.99 14.89 35.22
CA ARG A 203 7.07 15.68 36.46
C ARG A 203 8.41 16.39 36.68
N GLN A 204 9.47 15.99 35.96
CA GLN A 204 10.75 16.68 36.07
C GLN A 204 10.62 18.11 35.53
N LYS A 205 11.34 19.05 36.15
CA LYS A 205 11.45 20.41 35.62
C LYS A 205 12.36 20.38 34.40
N GLY A 206 11.89 20.95 33.30
CA GLY A 206 12.65 21.05 32.06
C GLY A 206 11.75 21.31 30.86
N THR A 207 12.39 21.62 29.74
CA THR A 207 11.77 21.72 28.42
C THR A 207 11.34 20.33 27.91
N ILE A 208 10.47 20.28 26.90
CA ILE A 208 10.09 19.00 26.28
C ILE A 208 11.30 18.28 25.69
N SER A 209 12.24 19.03 25.11
CA SER A 209 13.49 18.46 24.59
C SER A 209 14.33 17.80 25.69
N GLU A 210 14.51 18.44 26.83
CA GLU A 210 15.23 17.82 27.96
C GLU A 210 14.55 16.54 28.46
N LYS A 211 13.20 16.55 28.50
CA LYS A 211 12.40 15.36 28.88
C LYS A 211 12.52 14.25 27.84
N THR A 212 12.44 14.55 26.55
CA THR A 212 12.61 13.58 25.46
C THR A 212 14.02 13.02 25.45
N TYR A 213 15.04 13.84 25.68
CA TYR A 213 16.43 13.38 25.80
C TYR A 213 16.57 12.37 26.96
N HIS A 214 15.94 12.65 28.12
CA HIS A 214 15.93 11.74 29.24
C HIS A 214 15.14 10.44 28.96
N LEU A 215 14.02 10.54 28.24
CA LEU A 215 13.25 9.39 27.75
C LEU A 215 14.10 8.46 26.87
N LEU A 216 14.81 9.04 25.90
CA LEU A 216 15.71 8.30 25.00
C LEU A 216 16.88 7.68 25.77
N GLY A 217 17.38 8.34 26.82
CA GLY A 217 18.37 7.76 27.73
C GLY A 217 17.87 6.52 28.46
N ILE A 218 16.67 6.58 29.06
CA ILE A 218 16.05 5.42 29.73
C ILE A 218 15.80 4.27 28.74
N TRP A 219 15.39 4.61 27.51
CA TRP A 219 15.22 3.62 26.47
C TRP A 219 16.55 2.97 26.07
N HIS A 220 17.60 3.76 25.86
CA HIS A 220 18.94 3.26 25.56
C HIS A 220 19.47 2.36 26.69
N GLU A 221 19.30 2.74 27.96
CA GLU A 221 19.68 1.89 29.10
C GLU A 221 18.90 0.57 29.16
N LYS A 222 17.64 0.57 28.71
CA LYS A 222 16.77 -0.62 28.74
C LYS A 222 17.11 -1.63 27.65
N PHE A 223 17.52 -1.16 26.47
CA PHE A 223 17.72 -1.98 25.28
C PHE A 223 19.19 -2.15 24.89
N ASP A 224 20.11 -1.36 25.47
CA ASP A 224 21.56 -1.42 25.26
C ASP A 224 21.94 -1.46 23.77
N SER A 225 22.57 -2.53 23.28
CA SER A 225 22.92 -2.68 21.86
C SER A 225 21.72 -2.72 20.91
N ASP A 226 20.52 -3.04 21.42
CA ASP A 226 19.29 -3.06 20.62
C ASP A 226 18.66 -1.67 20.47
N ALA A 227 19.21 -0.65 21.14
CA ALA A 227 18.78 0.74 21.02
C ALA A 227 19.30 1.40 19.73
N ASN A 228 18.97 0.81 18.58
CA ASN A 228 19.44 1.23 17.26
C ASN A 228 18.46 2.18 16.54
N VAL A 229 18.98 2.85 15.52
CA VAL A 229 18.24 3.84 14.70
C VAL A 229 16.97 3.22 14.10
N GLY A 230 17.02 1.96 13.66
CA GLY A 230 15.86 1.27 13.08
C GLY A 230 14.66 1.22 14.02
N PHE A 231 14.86 0.83 15.28
CA PHE A 231 13.78 0.80 16.27
C PHE A 231 13.24 2.18 16.60
N LEU A 232 14.10 3.21 16.63
CA LEU A 232 13.66 4.59 16.87
C LEU A 232 12.83 5.11 15.70
N LEU A 233 13.26 4.85 14.45
CA LEU A 233 12.51 5.23 13.25
C LEU A 233 11.12 4.56 13.22
N ASP A 234 11.06 3.27 13.54
CA ASP A 234 9.79 2.55 13.61
C ASP A 234 8.84 3.10 14.68
N ALA A 235 9.39 3.63 15.78
CA ALA A 235 8.60 4.30 16.81
C ALA A 235 8.11 5.65 16.32
N LEU A 236 8.98 6.47 15.72
CA LEU A 236 8.64 7.80 15.20
C LEU A 236 7.57 7.75 14.10
N VAL A 237 7.70 6.83 13.14
CA VAL A 237 6.70 6.63 12.07
C VAL A 237 5.33 6.29 12.64
N LYS A 238 5.26 5.51 13.73
CA LYS A 238 4.00 5.13 14.38
C LYS A 238 3.34 6.24 15.18
N VAL A 239 4.12 7.22 15.63
CA VAL A 239 3.59 8.41 16.30
C VAL A 239 3.18 9.48 15.28
N ASN A 240 3.77 9.42 14.08
CA ASN A 240 3.51 10.35 12.98
C ASN A 240 3.57 11.82 13.43
N PRO A 241 4.70 12.27 13.99
CA PRO A 241 4.83 13.66 14.40
C PRO A 241 4.64 14.57 13.18
N VAL A 242 4.00 15.73 13.38
CA VAL A 242 3.72 16.72 12.32
C VAL A 242 4.99 17.04 11.52
N ASP A 243 6.13 17.06 12.21
CA ASP A 243 7.44 17.38 11.66
C ASP A 243 8.35 16.17 11.41
N LEU A 244 7.80 14.96 11.25
CA LEU A 244 8.58 13.71 11.05
C LEU A 244 9.67 13.89 10.00
N LYS A 245 9.35 14.55 8.88
CA LYS A 245 10.31 14.87 7.81
C LYS A 245 11.54 15.62 8.34
N LEU A 246 11.35 16.68 9.13
CA LEU A 246 12.44 17.48 9.70
C LEU A 246 13.30 16.65 10.66
N ILE A 247 12.67 15.78 11.46
CA ILE A 247 13.39 14.84 12.34
C ILE A 247 14.30 13.93 11.52
N LEU A 248 13.74 13.30 10.47
CA LEU A 248 14.47 12.37 9.62
C LEU A 248 15.62 13.04 8.86
N GLU A 249 15.41 14.26 8.37
CA GLU A 249 16.45 15.04 7.69
C GLU A 249 17.60 15.43 8.63
N ASP A 250 17.31 15.83 9.88
CA ASP A 250 18.35 16.14 10.87
C ASP A 250 19.13 14.90 11.31
N VAL A 251 18.43 13.77 11.52
CA VAL A 251 19.05 12.47 11.80
C VAL A 251 19.96 12.03 10.66
N LEU A 252 19.47 12.07 9.41
CA LEU A 252 20.26 11.68 8.23
C LEU A 252 21.50 12.57 8.08
N ARG A 253 21.35 13.88 8.28
CA ARG A 253 22.45 14.84 8.23
C ARG A 253 23.51 14.52 9.28
N LYS A 254 23.12 14.24 10.53
CA LYS A 254 24.06 13.93 11.61
C LYS A 254 24.76 12.59 11.42
N LEU A 255 24.05 11.56 10.94
CA LEU A 255 24.64 10.27 10.57
C LEU A 255 25.67 10.41 9.45
N SER A 256 25.34 11.17 8.40
CA SER A 256 26.26 11.42 7.27
C SER A 256 27.56 12.12 7.70
N PHE A 257 27.50 13.02 8.69
CA PHE A 257 28.69 13.68 9.24
C PHE A 257 29.51 12.75 10.14
N SER A 258 28.86 11.86 10.90
CA SER A 258 29.55 10.88 11.74
C SER A 258 30.39 9.93 10.90
N ASP A 259 29.81 9.39 9.81
CA ASP A 259 30.51 8.54 8.85
C ASP A 259 31.71 9.26 8.22
N ALA A 260 31.54 10.52 7.81
CA ALA A 260 32.63 11.31 7.24
C ALA A 260 33.76 11.56 8.25
N ARG A 261 33.45 11.66 9.56
CA ARG A 261 34.44 11.84 10.62
C ARG A 261 35.20 10.54 10.89
N GLU A 262 34.51 9.40 10.91
CA GLU A 262 35.15 8.08 11.03
C GLU A 262 36.01 7.75 9.80
N GLN A 263 35.52 8.04 8.59
CA GLN A 263 36.29 7.84 7.36
C GLN A 263 37.57 8.70 7.33
N ARG A 264 37.52 9.95 7.79
CA ARG A 264 38.73 10.79 7.89
C ARG A 264 39.72 10.27 8.94
N GLN A 265 39.24 9.71 10.05
CA GLN A 265 40.11 9.10 11.05
C GLN A 265 40.75 7.79 10.55
N LEU A 266 40.05 7.05 9.67
CA LEU A 266 40.57 5.86 9.01
C LEU A 266 41.55 6.20 7.87
N GLU A 267 41.36 7.32 7.17
CA GLU A 267 42.27 7.80 6.12
C GLU A 267 43.61 8.34 6.65
N GLU A 268 43.69 8.72 7.93
CA GLU A 268 44.93 9.13 8.60
C GLU A 268 45.81 7.96 9.06
N ILE A 269 45.40 6.70 8.81
CA ILE A 269 46.24 5.51 9.04
C ILE A 269 46.99 5.17 7.74
N PRO A 270 48.33 5.24 7.71
CA PRO A 270 49.10 4.93 6.51
C PRO A 270 49.24 3.41 6.40
N ASP A 271 48.30 2.75 5.73
CA ASP A 271 48.52 1.51 4.97
C ASP A 271 47.29 1.21 4.10
N LYS A 272 47.31 1.73 2.87
CA LYS A 272 46.24 1.60 1.88
C LYS A 272 46.42 0.34 1.05
N GLU A 273 45.72 -0.74 1.39
CA GLU A 273 45.41 -1.82 0.42
C GLU A 273 44.04 -2.52 0.62
N SER A 274 43.32 -2.37 1.74
CA SER A 274 42.09 -3.18 1.98
C SER A 274 40.75 -2.51 1.59
N ALA A 275 40.62 -1.18 1.66
CA ALA A 275 39.32 -0.50 1.57
C ALA A 275 38.70 -0.39 0.16
N VAL A 276 39.52 -0.45 -0.91
CA VAL A 276 39.04 -0.35 -2.32
C VAL A 276 38.31 -1.62 -2.78
N SER A 277 38.38 -2.72 -2.02
CA SER A 277 37.78 -4.00 -2.40
C SER A 277 36.29 -4.13 -2.05
N LYS A 278 35.77 -3.35 -1.09
CA LYS A 278 34.41 -3.54 -0.55
C LYS A 278 33.32 -2.88 -1.42
N THR A 279 33.54 -1.65 -1.89
CA THR A 279 32.57 -0.90 -2.72
C THR A 279 32.38 -1.46 -4.14
N LYS A 280 33.36 -2.20 -4.68
CA LYS A 280 33.21 -2.90 -5.97
C LYS A 280 32.36 -4.18 -5.88
N LYS A 281 32.19 -4.77 -4.69
CA LYS A 281 31.40 -6.01 -4.52
C LYS A 281 29.89 -5.74 -4.51
N GLU A 282 29.46 -4.65 -3.89
CA GLU A 282 28.03 -4.28 -3.77
C GLU A 282 27.41 -3.90 -5.12
N HIS A 283 28.16 -3.22 -6.00
CA HIS A 283 27.67 -2.85 -7.35
C HIS A 283 27.43 -4.06 -8.27
N GLY A 284 28.05 -5.22 -7.98
CA GLY A 284 27.89 -6.43 -8.78
C GLY A 284 26.62 -7.23 -8.46
N VAL A 285 26.12 -7.16 -7.23
CA VAL A 285 24.93 -7.91 -6.81
C VAL A 285 23.67 -7.36 -7.46
N GLY A 286 23.52 -6.03 -7.52
CA GLY A 286 22.36 -5.38 -8.18
C GLY A 286 22.20 -5.79 -9.64
N GLN A 287 23.29 -5.78 -10.42
CA GLN A 287 23.27 -6.20 -11.83
C GLN A 287 22.87 -7.67 -12.00
N LEU A 288 23.26 -8.55 -11.07
CA LEU A 288 22.88 -9.96 -11.11
C LEU A 288 21.39 -10.16 -10.76
N LEU A 289 20.86 -9.38 -9.82
CA LEU A 289 19.44 -9.40 -9.50
C LEU A 289 18.58 -8.91 -10.67
N ASP A 290 19.01 -7.87 -11.38
CA ASP A 290 18.34 -7.38 -12.60
C ASP A 290 18.29 -8.46 -13.69
N ASN A 291 19.39 -9.19 -13.87
CA ASN A 291 19.45 -10.31 -14.83
C ASN A 291 18.56 -11.50 -14.43
N LEU A 292 18.26 -11.65 -13.13
CA LEU A 292 17.39 -12.70 -12.60
C LEU A 292 15.90 -12.32 -12.64
N PHE A 293 15.59 -11.03 -12.84
CA PHE A 293 14.22 -10.52 -12.86
C PHE A 293 13.26 -11.30 -13.79
N PRO A 294 13.65 -11.68 -15.03
CA PRO A 294 12.77 -12.46 -15.93
C PRO A 294 12.41 -13.85 -15.39
N PHE A 295 13.20 -14.38 -14.46
CA PHE A 295 13.05 -15.73 -13.91
C PHE A 295 12.33 -15.75 -12.56
N ARG A 296 11.92 -14.61 -11.99
CA ARG A 296 11.33 -14.56 -10.64
C ARG A 296 10.14 -15.51 -10.45
N GLU A 297 9.33 -15.70 -11.48
CA GLU A 297 8.14 -16.58 -11.42
C GLU A 297 8.44 -18.05 -11.73
N VAL A 298 9.70 -18.42 -12.02
CA VAL A 298 10.07 -19.81 -12.30
C VAL A 298 10.03 -20.61 -11.00
N VAL A 299 9.24 -21.68 -10.97
CA VAL A 299 9.17 -22.60 -9.83
C VAL A 299 10.52 -23.31 -9.66
N ILE A 300 11.01 -23.37 -8.43
CA ILE A 300 12.35 -23.90 -8.15
C ILE A 300 12.34 -25.42 -8.27
N ASN A 301 13.04 -25.95 -9.27
CA ASN A 301 13.23 -27.38 -9.48
C ASN A 301 14.40 -27.95 -8.65
N ASP A 302 14.58 -29.27 -8.69
CA ASP A 302 15.63 -30.00 -7.96
C ASP A 302 17.04 -29.52 -8.32
N GLU A 303 17.28 -29.15 -9.58
CA GLU A 303 18.59 -28.69 -10.04
C GLU A 303 18.95 -27.34 -9.41
N LEU A 304 17.98 -26.42 -9.32
CA LEU A 304 18.16 -25.13 -8.64
C LEU A 304 18.29 -25.29 -7.14
N ARG A 305 17.51 -26.19 -6.52
CA ARG A 305 17.65 -26.51 -5.09
C ARG A 305 19.05 -27.02 -4.77
N ALA A 306 19.59 -27.91 -5.60
CA ALA A 306 20.94 -28.44 -5.44
C ALA A 306 22.00 -27.33 -5.57
N ALA A 307 21.85 -26.44 -6.56
CA ALA A 307 22.75 -25.30 -6.75
C ALA A 307 22.86 -24.41 -5.52
N VAL A 308 21.71 -24.00 -5.00
CA VAL A 308 21.64 -23.11 -3.84
C VAL A 308 22.17 -23.82 -2.61
N ALA A 309 21.85 -25.10 -2.45
CA ALA A 309 22.33 -25.91 -1.34
C ALA A 309 23.85 -26.04 -1.30
N GLU A 310 24.53 -26.14 -2.45
CA GLU A 310 26.00 -26.21 -2.53
C GLU A 310 26.68 -24.92 -2.08
N CYS A 311 25.99 -23.78 -2.10
CA CYS A 311 26.58 -22.48 -1.77
C CYS A 311 26.16 -21.91 -0.40
N VAL A 312 25.27 -22.58 0.34
CA VAL A 312 24.83 -22.14 1.66
C VAL A 312 25.78 -22.69 2.73
N GLU A 313 26.41 -21.78 3.46
CA GLU A 313 27.26 -22.09 4.61
C GLU A 313 26.44 -22.34 5.89
N ASP A 314 27.10 -22.91 6.91
CA ASP A 314 26.46 -23.30 8.17
C ASP A 314 25.82 -22.11 8.90
N GLU A 315 26.48 -20.95 8.86
CA GLU A 315 26.00 -19.70 9.47
C GLU A 315 24.76 -19.13 8.76
N VAL A 316 24.61 -19.41 7.46
CA VAL A 316 23.53 -18.91 6.60
C VAL A 316 22.29 -19.80 6.72
N PHE A 317 22.48 -21.10 6.92
CA PHE A 317 21.40 -22.11 6.94
C PHE A 317 20.26 -21.76 7.90
N HIS A 318 20.57 -21.36 9.13
CA HIS A 318 19.55 -21.07 10.15
C HIS A 318 18.70 -19.86 9.76
N ASN A 319 19.37 -18.77 9.36
CA ASN A 319 18.73 -17.53 8.95
C ASN A 319 17.87 -17.73 7.70
N LEU A 320 18.37 -18.51 6.73
CA LEU A 320 17.60 -18.86 5.53
C LEU A 320 16.31 -19.61 5.89
N GLY A 321 16.39 -20.57 6.80
CA GLY A 321 15.21 -21.27 7.32
C GLY A 321 14.18 -20.36 7.98
N GLU A 322 14.63 -19.38 8.76
CA GLU A 322 13.75 -18.41 9.41
C GLU A 322 13.09 -17.46 8.40
N GLN A 323 13.85 -16.94 7.44
CA GLN A 323 13.32 -16.07 6.37
C GLN A 323 12.29 -16.79 5.50
N MET A 324 12.52 -18.08 5.22
CA MET A 324 11.58 -18.94 4.50
C MET A 324 10.36 -19.38 5.33
N LYS A 325 10.23 -18.89 6.57
CA LYS A 325 9.15 -19.19 7.52
C LYS A 325 9.00 -20.69 7.77
N ILE A 326 10.12 -21.43 7.82
CA ILE A 326 10.11 -22.84 8.20
C ILE A 326 9.97 -22.94 9.73
N PRO A 327 9.05 -23.75 10.28
CA PRO A 327 8.89 -23.86 11.72
C PRO A 327 10.20 -24.28 12.40
N ARG A 328 10.60 -23.57 13.47
CA ARG A 328 11.84 -23.82 14.24
C ARG A 328 12.03 -25.26 14.71
N ILE A 329 10.94 -26.01 14.89
CA ILE A 329 11.00 -27.44 15.24
C ILE A 329 11.58 -28.23 14.06
N LYS A 330 11.08 -28.02 12.84
CA LYS A 330 11.58 -28.67 11.62
C LYS A 330 13.03 -28.28 11.31
N LEU A 331 13.40 -27.01 11.52
CA LEU A 331 14.80 -26.57 11.36
C LEU A 331 15.74 -27.33 12.29
N ARG A 332 15.40 -27.43 13.58
CA ARG A 332 16.19 -28.21 14.56
C ARG A 332 16.24 -29.70 14.23
N ASP A 333 15.16 -30.25 13.67
CA ASP A 333 15.13 -31.63 13.25
C ASP A 333 16.10 -31.88 12.07
N ILE A 334 16.12 -31.00 11.05
CA ILE A 334 17.10 -31.05 9.94
C ILE A 334 18.52 -30.88 10.48
N GLU A 335 18.74 -29.93 11.37
CA GLU A 335 20.06 -29.63 11.95
C GLU A 335 20.66 -30.84 12.69
N ARG A 336 19.82 -31.62 13.38
CA ARG A 336 20.21 -32.85 14.08
C ARG A 336 20.49 -34.04 13.17
N GLN A 337 20.07 -34.01 11.90
CA GLN A 337 20.36 -35.09 10.97
C GLN A 337 21.86 -35.15 10.67
N LYS A 338 22.36 -36.37 10.45
CA LYS A 338 23.72 -36.56 9.93
C LYS A 338 23.73 -36.19 8.45
N GLY A 339 24.64 -35.31 8.07
CA GLY A 339 24.81 -34.88 6.68
C GLY A 339 25.67 -33.62 6.58
N THR A 340 26.06 -33.30 5.36
CA THR A 340 26.72 -32.03 5.02
C THR A 340 25.72 -30.88 5.09
N ILE A 341 26.21 -29.63 5.16
CA ILE A 341 25.33 -28.46 5.15
C ILE A 341 24.53 -28.38 3.86
N SER A 342 25.11 -28.78 2.73
CA SER A 342 24.43 -28.85 1.44
C SER A 342 23.25 -29.82 1.47
N GLU A 343 23.42 -31.04 2.01
CA GLU A 343 22.33 -31.99 2.17
C GLU A 343 21.21 -31.44 3.06
N LYS A 344 21.56 -30.74 4.15
CA LYS A 344 20.59 -30.09 5.05
C LYS A 344 19.84 -28.95 4.37
N THR A 345 20.55 -28.09 3.63
CA THR A 345 19.95 -26.99 2.87
C THR A 345 19.04 -27.52 1.77
N PHE A 346 19.43 -28.58 1.06
CA PHE A 346 18.59 -29.21 0.06
C PHE A 346 17.27 -29.73 0.65
N GLN A 347 17.33 -30.37 1.82
CA GLN A 347 16.12 -30.79 2.55
C GLN A 347 15.27 -29.60 2.99
N LEU A 348 15.89 -28.53 3.50
CA LEU A 348 15.20 -27.29 3.90
C LEU A 348 14.42 -26.67 2.73
N LEU A 349 15.06 -26.56 1.56
CA LEU A 349 14.42 -26.08 0.34
C LEU A 349 13.31 -27.03 -0.14
N GLY A 350 13.43 -28.34 0.10
CA GLY A 350 12.35 -29.30 -0.15
C GLY A 350 11.13 -29.10 0.73
N ILE A 351 11.32 -28.91 2.04
CA ILE A 351 10.20 -28.60 2.96
C ILE A 351 9.54 -27.27 2.58
N TRP A 352 10.34 -26.29 2.16
CA TRP A 352 9.83 -25.02 1.67
C TRP A 352 8.99 -25.21 0.40
N HIS A 353 9.52 -25.93 -0.59
CA HIS A 353 8.81 -26.23 -1.83
C HIS A 353 7.50 -27.00 -1.57
N GLU A 354 7.49 -28.00 -0.70
CA GLU A 354 6.27 -28.72 -0.31
C GLU A 354 5.23 -27.82 0.38
N LYS A 355 5.69 -26.81 1.14
CA LYS A 355 4.81 -25.91 1.89
C LYS A 355 4.14 -24.87 0.99
N PHE A 356 4.83 -24.41 -0.05
CA PHE A 356 4.41 -23.28 -0.88
C PHE A 356 4.05 -23.69 -2.32
N ASP A 357 4.33 -24.92 -2.75
CA ASP A 357 3.97 -25.49 -4.06
C ASP A 357 4.33 -24.55 -5.22
N SER A 358 3.35 -24.06 -6.00
CA SER A 358 3.58 -23.12 -7.10
C SER A 358 4.17 -21.77 -6.67
N ASP A 359 4.03 -21.40 -5.40
CA ASP A 359 4.57 -20.14 -4.86
C ASP A 359 6.05 -20.29 -4.47
N ALA A 360 6.62 -21.49 -4.54
CA ALA A 360 8.04 -21.74 -4.32
C ALA A 360 8.87 -21.35 -5.56
N ASN A 361 8.83 -20.07 -5.93
CA ASN A 361 9.49 -19.52 -7.11
C ASN A 361 10.84 -18.85 -6.80
N VAL A 362 11.65 -18.62 -7.84
CA VAL A 362 12.97 -18.01 -7.75
C VAL A 362 12.91 -16.64 -7.06
N GLY A 363 11.86 -15.86 -7.27
CA GLY A 363 11.68 -14.54 -6.66
C GLY A 363 11.73 -14.59 -5.13
N PHE A 364 10.90 -15.45 -4.53
CA PHE A 364 10.89 -15.60 -3.07
C PHE A 364 12.20 -16.15 -2.50
N LEU A 365 12.88 -17.04 -3.23
CA LEU A 365 14.19 -17.53 -2.81
C LEU A 365 15.24 -16.41 -2.85
N LEU A 366 15.24 -15.58 -3.88
CA LEU A 366 16.17 -14.46 -4.00
C LEU A 366 15.97 -13.44 -2.87
N ASP A 367 14.71 -13.12 -2.56
CA ASP A 367 14.39 -12.21 -1.46
C ASP A 367 14.92 -12.77 -0.13
N ALA A 368 14.72 -14.08 0.12
CA ALA A 368 15.25 -14.74 1.30
C ALA A 368 16.80 -14.76 1.34
N LEU A 369 17.47 -14.98 0.21
CA LEU A 369 18.93 -14.99 0.13
C LEU A 369 19.53 -13.60 0.32
N VAL A 370 18.87 -12.54 -0.18
CA VAL A 370 19.31 -11.15 0.00
C VAL A 370 19.25 -10.76 1.48
N GLU A 371 18.17 -11.12 2.18
CA GLU A 371 17.98 -10.83 3.61
C GLU A 371 19.02 -11.54 4.50
N VAL A 372 19.42 -12.76 4.13
CA VAL A 372 20.45 -13.49 4.87
C VAL A 372 21.86 -12.98 4.57
N ASN A 373 22.04 -12.26 3.45
CA ASN A 373 23.29 -11.67 3.00
C ASN A 373 24.50 -12.63 3.12
N PRO A 374 24.47 -13.80 2.44
CA PRO A 374 25.60 -14.71 2.48
C PRO A 374 26.84 -14.03 1.93
N VAL A 375 28.00 -14.31 2.54
CA VAL A 375 29.31 -13.73 2.15
C VAL A 375 29.57 -13.86 0.64
N ASP A 376 29.03 -14.92 0.04
CA ASP A 376 29.17 -15.27 -1.36
C ASP A 376 27.86 -15.17 -2.16
N LEU A 377 26.91 -14.32 -1.77
CA LEU A 377 25.62 -14.12 -2.49
C LEU A 377 25.81 -14.00 -4.00
N ARG A 378 26.82 -13.24 -4.41
CA ARG A 378 27.20 -13.09 -5.82
C ARG A 378 27.45 -14.43 -6.53
N LEU A 379 28.20 -15.34 -5.92
CA LEU A 379 28.51 -16.66 -6.50
C LEU A 379 27.25 -17.52 -6.60
N ILE A 380 26.36 -17.43 -5.60
CA ILE A 380 25.05 -18.12 -5.62
C ILE A 380 24.23 -17.62 -6.81
N LEU A 381 24.12 -16.30 -6.98
CA LEU A 381 23.35 -15.68 -8.06
C LEU A 381 23.93 -16.01 -9.44
N GLU A 382 25.26 -16.00 -9.59
CA GLU A 382 25.93 -16.38 -10.84
C GLU A 382 25.70 -17.85 -11.20
N ASP A 383 25.70 -18.78 -10.24
CA ASP A 383 25.44 -20.21 -10.50
C ASP A 383 23.95 -20.47 -10.82
N VAL A 384 23.04 -19.82 -10.11
CA VAL A 384 21.60 -19.86 -10.38
C VAL A 384 21.29 -19.35 -11.79
N LEU A 385 21.82 -18.18 -12.17
CA LEU A 385 21.68 -17.62 -13.52
C LEU A 385 22.18 -18.58 -14.59
N ARG A 386 23.34 -19.19 -14.36
CA ARG A 386 23.95 -20.14 -15.28
C ARG A 386 23.04 -21.35 -15.50
N LYS A 387 22.51 -21.94 -14.42
CA LYS A 387 21.62 -23.11 -14.48
C LYS A 387 20.27 -22.80 -15.12
N LEU A 388 19.68 -21.64 -14.81
CA LEU A 388 18.46 -21.17 -15.47
C LEU A 388 18.66 -21.00 -16.98
N SER A 389 19.78 -20.40 -17.38
CA SER A 389 20.12 -20.21 -18.80
C SER A 389 20.32 -21.53 -19.55
N PHE A 390 20.84 -22.57 -18.88
CA PHE A 390 21.00 -23.90 -19.46
C PHE A 390 19.69 -24.70 -19.50
N SER A 391 18.83 -24.59 -18.49
CA SER A 391 17.51 -25.23 -18.48
C SER A 391 16.66 -24.75 -19.65
N ASP A 392 16.63 -23.44 -19.87
CA ASP A 392 15.96 -22.81 -21.00
C ASP A 392 16.51 -23.29 -22.36
N ALA A 393 17.82 -23.55 -22.46
CA ALA A 393 18.43 -24.07 -23.68
C ALA A 393 18.11 -25.56 -23.91
N ARG A 394 17.99 -26.35 -22.83
CA ARG A 394 17.69 -27.79 -22.88
C ARG A 394 16.22 -28.06 -23.24
N GLU A 395 15.29 -27.28 -22.72
CA GLU A 395 13.87 -27.36 -23.10
C GLU A 395 13.66 -26.96 -24.58
N ARG A 396 14.46 -25.99 -25.08
CA ARG A 396 14.49 -25.62 -26.50
C ARG A 396 15.09 -26.73 -27.38
N GLY A 397 16.17 -27.37 -26.95
CA GLY A 397 16.82 -28.46 -27.69
C GLY A 397 16.02 -29.77 -27.78
N GLN A 398 15.06 -30.00 -26.88
CA GLN A 398 14.16 -31.16 -26.96
C GLN A 398 12.90 -30.90 -27.81
N SER A 399 12.62 -29.65 -28.17
CA SER A 399 11.51 -29.27 -29.06
C SER A 399 11.92 -29.09 -30.52
N GLU A 400 13.23 -29.02 -30.81
CA GLU A 400 13.79 -28.84 -32.16
C GLU A 400 14.54 -30.09 -32.65
N GLU A 401 13.89 -31.25 -32.61
CA GLU A 401 14.25 -32.37 -33.51
C GLU A 401 13.20 -32.43 -34.63
N ILE A 402 13.12 -31.37 -35.45
CA ILE A 402 12.72 -31.36 -36.87
C ILE A 402 13.18 -30.01 -37.47
N SER A 403 14.00 -30.11 -38.50
CA SER A 403 14.30 -29.11 -39.55
C SER A 403 15.39 -28.08 -39.28
N ASP A 404 16.54 -28.36 -39.89
CA ASP A 404 17.60 -27.43 -40.24
C ASP A 404 17.08 -26.11 -40.85
N LYS A 405 17.55 -24.96 -40.34
CA LYS A 405 18.55 -24.10 -41.02
C LYS A 405 18.75 -22.79 -40.26
N GLU A 406 20.03 -22.50 -40.02
CA GLU A 406 20.57 -21.25 -39.49
C GLU A 406 20.12 -20.02 -40.28
N SER A 407 19.72 -18.96 -39.57
CA SER A 407 20.33 -17.60 -39.60
C SER A 407 19.31 -16.52 -39.19
N THR A 408 19.51 -15.87 -38.03
CA THR A 408 19.31 -14.43 -37.73
C THR A 408 19.10 -14.20 -36.22
N VAL A 409 20.20 -14.23 -35.47
CA VAL A 409 20.24 -13.86 -34.05
C VAL A 409 20.13 -12.34 -33.93
N SER A 410 18.92 -11.82 -33.69
CA SER A 410 18.66 -10.47 -33.13
C SER A 410 17.19 -10.20 -32.74
N LYS A 411 16.23 -11.14 -32.89
CA LYS A 411 14.80 -10.89 -32.61
C LYS A 411 14.09 -11.87 -31.65
N GLU A 412 14.78 -12.89 -31.11
CA GLU A 412 14.09 -14.03 -30.46
C GLU A 412 13.70 -13.88 -28.98
N ASN A 413 14.11 -12.81 -28.28
CA ASN A 413 13.80 -12.64 -26.84
C ASN A 413 12.38 -12.11 -26.52
N LYS A 414 11.47 -11.95 -27.49
CA LYS A 414 10.10 -11.43 -27.27
C LYS A 414 8.98 -12.50 -27.25
N LYS A 415 9.30 -13.77 -27.51
CA LYS A 415 8.31 -14.86 -27.69
C LYS A 415 7.42 -15.13 -26.45
N PRO A 416 7.95 -15.20 -25.21
CA PRO A 416 7.15 -15.53 -24.02
C PRO A 416 6.19 -14.41 -23.56
N TYR A 417 6.52 -13.15 -23.86
CA TYR A 417 5.69 -12.00 -23.55
C TYR A 417 4.49 -11.92 -24.51
N HIS A 418 4.76 -12.07 -25.81
CA HIS A 418 3.72 -12.03 -26.84
C HIS A 418 2.68 -13.14 -26.65
N GLU A 419 3.12 -14.36 -26.33
CA GLU A 419 2.20 -15.49 -26.07
C GLU A 419 1.31 -15.28 -24.83
N ARG A 420 1.80 -14.57 -23.80
CA ARG A 420 1.00 -14.22 -22.62
C ARG A 420 -0.06 -13.17 -22.94
N VAL A 421 0.32 -12.10 -23.63
CA VAL A 421 -0.61 -11.06 -24.10
C VAL A 421 -1.69 -11.67 -24.97
N GLN A 422 -1.30 -12.55 -25.91
CA GLN A 422 -2.25 -13.22 -26.80
C GLN A 422 -3.21 -14.16 -26.03
N ARG A 423 -2.75 -14.86 -24.98
CA ARG A 423 -3.64 -15.66 -24.13
C ARG A 423 -4.72 -14.81 -23.44
N TYR A 424 -4.35 -13.68 -22.84
CA TYR A 424 -5.32 -12.79 -22.21
C TYR A 424 -6.28 -12.16 -23.22
N MET A 425 -5.76 -11.71 -24.37
CA MET A 425 -6.58 -11.19 -25.47
C MET A 425 -7.59 -12.22 -25.95
N ASN A 426 -7.18 -13.47 -26.15
CA ASN A 426 -8.09 -14.54 -26.59
C ASN A 426 -9.13 -14.88 -25.53
N SER A 427 -8.76 -14.86 -24.24
CA SER A 427 -9.69 -15.06 -23.13
C SER A 427 -10.76 -13.96 -23.10
N LEU A 428 -10.36 -12.69 -23.17
CA LEU A 428 -11.28 -11.56 -23.17
C LEU A 428 -12.13 -11.51 -24.45
N ARG A 429 -11.54 -11.83 -25.61
CA ARG A 429 -12.26 -11.88 -26.89
C ARG A 429 -13.30 -13.01 -26.95
N SER A 430 -13.15 -14.05 -26.13
CA SER A 430 -14.10 -15.16 -26.06
C SER A 430 -15.35 -14.86 -25.23
N LYS A 431 -15.33 -13.79 -24.41
CA LYS A 431 -16.49 -13.32 -23.67
C LYS A 431 -17.48 -12.60 -24.61
N PRO A 432 -18.79 -12.61 -24.32
CA PRO A 432 -19.76 -11.82 -25.08
C PRO A 432 -19.35 -10.33 -25.08
N ASP A 433 -19.73 -9.59 -26.13
CA ASP A 433 -19.48 -8.15 -26.19
C ASP A 433 -20.18 -7.46 -25.02
N VAL A 434 -19.39 -7.03 -24.03
CA VAL A 434 -19.83 -6.25 -22.89
C VAL A 434 -19.54 -4.78 -23.18
N GLU A 435 -20.53 -3.92 -22.94
CA GLU A 435 -20.38 -2.46 -23.04
C GLU A 435 -19.41 -1.93 -21.97
N ILE A 436 -18.62 -0.91 -22.31
CA ILE A 436 -17.66 -0.36 -21.35
C ILE A 436 -18.33 0.43 -20.20
N ASN A 437 -18.20 -0.08 -18.98
CA ASN A 437 -18.70 0.57 -17.78
C ASN A 437 -17.67 1.52 -17.13
N ASN A 438 -18.01 2.14 -15.99
CA ASN A 438 -17.12 3.06 -15.28
C ASN A 438 -15.87 2.37 -14.70
N GLU A 439 -15.97 1.10 -14.31
CA GLU A 439 -14.86 0.33 -13.76
C GLU A 439 -13.80 0.06 -14.83
N VAL A 440 -14.20 -0.38 -16.03
CA VAL A 440 -13.32 -0.56 -17.18
C VAL A 440 -12.60 0.75 -17.54
N ARG A 441 -13.34 1.87 -17.56
CA ARG A 441 -12.76 3.20 -17.83
C ARG A 441 -11.71 3.59 -16.80
N HIS A 442 -12.01 3.36 -15.52
CA HIS A 442 -11.09 3.64 -14.44
C HIS A 442 -9.80 2.81 -14.56
N ILE A 443 -9.92 1.50 -14.78
CA ILE A 443 -8.75 0.61 -14.93
C ILE A 443 -7.87 1.09 -16.07
N VAL A 444 -8.43 1.29 -17.26
CA VAL A 444 -7.62 1.71 -18.43
C VAL A 444 -6.96 3.06 -18.21
N SER A 445 -7.61 3.98 -17.50
CA SER A 445 -7.05 5.31 -17.22
C SER A 445 -5.76 5.29 -16.38
N GLN A 446 -5.54 4.27 -15.56
CA GLN A 446 -4.35 4.16 -14.69
C GLN A 446 -3.08 3.78 -15.45
N TYR A 447 -3.21 3.27 -16.68
CA TYR A 447 -2.10 2.65 -17.43
C TYR A 447 -1.75 3.41 -18.71
N ILE A 448 -2.40 4.54 -18.99
CA ILE A 448 -2.17 5.30 -20.20
C ILE A 448 -1.45 6.61 -19.88
N ASP A 449 -0.31 6.81 -20.53
CA ASP A 449 0.50 8.02 -20.40
C ASP A 449 0.01 9.18 -21.28
N SER A 450 0.69 10.33 -21.14
CA SER A 450 0.40 11.58 -21.85
C SER A 450 0.51 11.48 -23.37
N ASP A 451 1.36 10.59 -23.90
CA ASP A 451 1.63 10.49 -25.34
C ASP A 451 0.73 9.45 -26.03
N VAL A 452 0.24 8.48 -25.25
CA VAL A 452 -0.62 7.37 -25.68
C VAL A 452 -2.08 7.84 -25.76
N TRP A 453 -2.60 8.61 -24.80
CA TRP A 453 -4.04 8.92 -24.79
C TRP A 453 -4.51 9.72 -26.02
N HIS A 454 -3.67 10.61 -26.57
CA HIS A 454 -3.96 11.35 -27.80
C HIS A 454 -4.05 10.45 -29.03
N LYS A 455 -3.26 9.37 -29.09
CA LYS A 455 -3.31 8.38 -30.16
C LYS A 455 -4.53 7.48 -29.99
N LEU A 456 -4.80 7.05 -28.76
CA LEU A 456 -6.00 6.28 -28.43
C LEU A 456 -7.26 7.04 -28.84
N GLY A 457 -7.37 8.31 -28.51
CA GLY A 457 -8.50 9.14 -28.92
C GLY A 457 -8.63 9.33 -30.43
N ARG A 458 -7.59 9.10 -31.23
CA ARG A 458 -7.69 9.09 -32.71
C ARG A 458 -8.23 7.77 -33.22
N ILE A 459 -7.76 6.66 -32.67
CA ILE A 459 -8.20 5.32 -33.06
C ILE A 459 -9.65 5.06 -32.64
N LEU A 460 -10.06 5.60 -31.49
CA LEU A 460 -11.46 5.59 -31.03
C LEU A 460 -12.35 6.61 -31.77
N GLU A 461 -11.84 7.24 -32.84
CA GLU A 461 -12.55 8.21 -33.69
C GLU A 461 -13.14 9.43 -32.96
N ILE A 462 -12.59 9.80 -31.79
CA ILE A 462 -13.01 11.00 -31.08
C ILE A 462 -12.59 12.24 -31.87
N SER A 463 -13.51 13.17 -32.07
CA SER A 463 -13.23 14.37 -32.85
C SER A 463 -12.08 15.19 -32.23
N LYS A 464 -11.29 15.85 -33.08
CA LYS A 464 -10.17 16.68 -32.63
C LYS A 464 -10.60 17.75 -31.62
N ASN A 465 -11.73 18.42 -31.89
CA ASN A 465 -12.29 19.45 -31.02
C ASN A 465 -12.65 18.91 -29.63
N MET A 466 -13.22 17.70 -29.56
CA MET A 466 -13.53 17.08 -28.26
C MET A 466 -12.26 16.74 -27.48
N ARG A 467 -11.20 16.24 -28.15
CA ARG A 467 -9.91 15.99 -27.49
C ARG A 467 -9.27 17.27 -26.96
N GLU A 468 -9.33 18.36 -27.72
CA GLU A 468 -8.84 19.67 -27.27
C GLU A 468 -9.64 20.21 -26.08
N LYS A 469 -10.95 19.96 -26.05
CA LYS A 469 -11.80 20.32 -24.90
C LYS A 469 -11.45 19.50 -23.65
N ILE A 470 -11.19 18.19 -23.78
CA ILE A 470 -10.74 17.35 -22.67
C ILE A 470 -9.38 17.82 -22.16
N GLU A 471 -8.45 18.11 -23.08
CA GLU A 471 -7.11 18.61 -22.75
C GLU A 471 -7.15 19.92 -21.96
N ALA A 472 -8.04 20.85 -22.34
CA ALA A 472 -8.17 22.14 -21.66
C ALA A 472 -8.87 22.05 -20.30
N ASN A 473 -9.71 21.04 -20.07
CA ASN A 473 -10.56 20.94 -18.88
C ASN A 473 -9.94 20.11 -17.74
N ARG A 474 -8.85 19.37 -18.01
CA ARG A 474 -8.23 18.45 -17.06
C ARG A 474 -6.73 18.61 -17.08
N GLU A 475 -6.11 18.70 -15.91
CA GLU A 475 -4.65 18.69 -15.79
C GLU A 475 -4.10 17.26 -15.73
N ASP A 476 -4.83 16.35 -15.07
CA ASP A 476 -4.43 14.96 -14.83
C ASP A 476 -4.71 14.05 -16.05
N ILE A 477 -3.71 13.23 -16.44
CA ILE A 477 -3.77 12.34 -17.60
C ILE A 477 -4.77 11.20 -17.40
N CYS A 478 -4.86 10.61 -16.19
CA CYS A 478 -5.83 9.56 -15.90
C CYS A 478 -7.24 10.11 -16.09
N MET A 479 -7.51 11.34 -15.61
CA MET A 479 -8.79 12.00 -15.81
C MET A 479 -9.08 12.31 -17.29
N LYS A 480 -8.07 12.71 -18.07
CA LYS A 480 -8.21 12.89 -19.53
C LYS A 480 -8.61 11.59 -20.23
N VAL A 481 -7.97 10.47 -19.89
CA VAL A 481 -8.27 9.14 -20.46
C VAL A 481 -9.67 8.69 -20.04
N TYR A 482 -10.03 8.87 -18.77
CA TYR A 482 -11.35 8.54 -18.26
C TYR A 482 -12.46 9.30 -19.00
N ASP A 483 -12.31 10.62 -19.15
CA ASP A 483 -13.26 11.47 -19.88
C ASP A 483 -13.29 11.12 -21.37
N LEU A 484 -12.14 10.82 -21.99
CA LEU A 484 -12.05 10.36 -23.38
C LEU A 484 -12.88 9.09 -23.60
N LEU A 485 -12.73 8.08 -22.74
CA LEU A 485 -13.48 6.83 -22.85
C LEU A 485 -14.97 7.04 -22.56
N GLY A 486 -15.31 7.96 -21.65
CA GLY A 486 -16.69 8.37 -21.41
C GLY A 486 -17.33 8.99 -22.65
N GLN A 487 -16.62 9.90 -23.34
CA GLN A 487 -17.09 10.51 -24.59
C GLN A 487 -17.17 9.51 -25.73
N TRP A 488 -16.25 8.56 -25.79
CA TRP A 488 -16.29 7.48 -26.77
C TRP A 488 -17.53 6.60 -26.59
N HIS A 489 -17.82 6.19 -25.35
CA HIS A 489 -19.04 5.46 -25.02
C HIS A 489 -20.31 6.25 -25.39
N GLN A 490 -20.35 7.55 -25.09
CA GLN A 490 -21.49 8.40 -25.47
C GLN A 490 -21.67 8.52 -26.99
N THR A 491 -20.57 8.52 -27.76
CA THR A 491 -20.61 8.69 -29.21
C THR A 491 -20.97 7.40 -29.95
N GLN A 492 -20.44 6.26 -29.50
CA GLN A 492 -20.64 4.96 -30.15
C GLN A 492 -21.81 4.15 -29.55
N GLY A 493 -22.30 4.52 -28.35
CA GLY A 493 -23.39 3.82 -27.69
C GLY A 493 -23.05 2.36 -27.37
N SER A 494 -23.91 1.44 -27.79
CA SER A 494 -23.73 -0.01 -27.60
C SER A 494 -22.52 -0.58 -28.36
N ASP A 495 -22.00 0.14 -29.35
CA ASP A 495 -20.83 -0.29 -30.13
C ASP A 495 -19.51 -0.01 -29.40
N ALA A 496 -19.55 0.72 -28.27
CA ALA A 496 -18.39 0.89 -27.39
C ALA A 496 -18.19 -0.34 -26.49
N THR A 497 -17.79 -1.45 -27.12
CA THR A 497 -17.56 -2.72 -26.43
C THR A 497 -16.11 -2.85 -25.94
N ILE A 498 -15.87 -3.76 -25.00
CA ILE A 498 -14.52 -4.07 -24.52
C ILE A 498 -13.63 -4.55 -25.67
N HIS A 499 -14.16 -5.32 -26.62
CA HIS A 499 -13.38 -5.79 -27.78
C HIS A 499 -12.88 -4.63 -28.65
N ALA A 500 -13.74 -3.64 -28.91
CA ALA A 500 -13.34 -2.44 -29.66
C ALA A 500 -12.24 -1.66 -28.93
N LEU A 501 -12.35 -1.54 -27.60
CA LEU A 501 -11.32 -0.91 -26.77
C LEU A 501 -9.99 -1.68 -26.78
N LEU A 502 -10.04 -3.01 -26.66
CA LEU A 502 -8.83 -3.85 -26.68
C LEU A 502 -8.07 -3.75 -28.00
N ASN A 503 -8.79 -3.70 -29.13
CA ASN A 503 -8.16 -3.49 -30.44
C ASN A 503 -7.47 -2.12 -30.51
N ALA A 504 -8.13 -1.08 -29.98
CA ALA A 504 -7.53 0.25 -29.94
C ALA A 504 -6.29 0.31 -29.02
N LEU A 505 -6.31 -0.39 -27.88
CA LEU A 505 -5.15 -0.45 -26.97
C LEU A 505 -3.97 -1.23 -27.55
N GLU A 506 -4.24 -2.33 -28.27
CA GLU A 506 -3.23 -3.12 -28.98
C GLU A 506 -2.46 -2.28 -30.00
N GLU A 507 -3.12 -1.32 -30.64
CA GLU A 507 -2.49 -0.41 -31.61
C GLU A 507 -1.64 0.69 -30.97
N VAL A 508 -1.96 1.13 -29.75
CA VAL A 508 -1.32 2.33 -29.16
C VAL A 508 -0.28 2.01 -28.10
N ASN A 509 -0.50 1.01 -27.26
CA ASN A 509 0.42 0.69 -26.16
C ASN A 509 0.63 -0.83 -26.01
N PRO A 510 1.53 -1.44 -26.83
CA PRO A 510 1.82 -2.86 -26.73
C PRO A 510 2.67 -3.25 -25.51
N GLU A 511 3.34 -2.29 -24.86
CA GLU A 511 4.29 -2.57 -23.76
C GLU A 511 3.56 -2.77 -22.42
N ASP A 512 2.52 -1.99 -22.13
CA ASP A 512 1.74 -2.14 -20.89
C ASP A 512 0.43 -2.92 -21.07
N LEU A 513 0.13 -3.34 -22.29
CA LEU A 513 -1.12 -4.05 -22.62
C LEU A 513 -1.36 -5.25 -21.69
N HIS A 514 -0.31 -5.99 -21.34
CA HIS A 514 -0.42 -7.15 -20.45
C HIS A 514 -0.94 -6.81 -19.04
N LEU A 515 -0.59 -5.64 -18.49
CA LEU A 515 -1.05 -5.19 -17.17
C LEU A 515 -2.53 -4.80 -17.23
N ILE A 516 -2.90 -4.04 -18.26
CA ILE A 516 -4.28 -3.62 -18.52
C ILE A 516 -5.18 -4.85 -18.67
N LEU A 517 -4.76 -5.82 -19.50
CA LEU A 517 -5.52 -7.05 -19.76
C LEU A 517 -5.73 -7.90 -18.50
N ARG A 518 -4.71 -8.00 -17.65
CA ARG A 518 -4.78 -8.74 -16.39
C ARG A 518 -5.87 -8.18 -15.48
N ASP A 519 -5.88 -6.86 -15.30
CA ASP A 519 -6.79 -6.21 -14.36
C ASP A 519 -8.21 -6.10 -14.92
N LEU A 520 -8.34 -5.90 -16.24
CA LEU A 520 -9.63 -6.00 -16.93
C LEU A 520 -10.24 -7.39 -16.82
N SER A 521 -9.45 -8.46 -16.99
CA SER A 521 -9.95 -9.83 -16.80
C SER A 521 -10.52 -10.04 -15.40
N LYS A 522 -9.80 -9.59 -14.36
CA LYS A 522 -10.26 -9.69 -12.97
C LYS A 522 -11.54 -8.90 -12.71
N ALA A 523 -11.68 -7.72 -13.31
CA ALA A 523 -12.89 -6.91 -13.15
C ALA A 523 -14.10 -7.59 -13.80
N LEU A 524 -13.93 -8.13 -15.01
CA LEU A 524 -15.01 -8.79 -15.74
C LEU A 524 -15.44 -10.12 -15.14
N ASP A 525 -14.54 -10.84 -14.47
CA ASP A 525 -14.89 -12.06 -13.73
C ASP A 525 -15.74 -11.79 -12.47
N ARG A 526 -15.87 -10.53 -12.03
CA ARG A 526 -16.71 -10.14 -10.88
C ARG A 526 -18.14 -9.74 -11.27
N THR A 527 -18.35 -9.42 -12.54
CA THR A 527 -19.63 -8.95 -13.07
C THR A 527 -20.52 -10.07 -13.60
N ASP A 528 -19.95 -11.25 -13.82
CA ASP A 528 -20.66 -12.52 -14.09
C ASP A 528 -21.05 -13.20 -12.76
#